data_AF-A0A9P7XVZ8-F1
#
_entry.id   AF-A0A9P7XVZ8-F1
#
_cell.length_a   1.000
_cell.length_b   1.000
_cell.length_c   1.000
_cell.angle_alpha   90.00
_cell.angle_beta   90.00
_cell.angle_gamma   90.00
#
_symmetry.space_group_name_H-M   'P 1'
#
loop_
_entity.id
_entity.type
_entity.pdbx_description
1 polymer ?
#
loop_
_entity_poly.entity_id
_entity_poly.type
_entity_poly.pdbx_seq_one_letter_code
_entity_poly.pdbx_strand_id
1 'polypeptide(L)'
;MSDQGTTKKRPREEEAQETAAPSSNGAGATSTSGQEGRDGSSSKRPRPEESSSSSSLLADGTPSAAPPHPEQQQRPRPPRPALFFGSNIPDDVVQAVADFLYDRCHGENVEIEAKVGILIDKTTQQRIQMPVQNEVVLAETSSRWYTFSSDMTVAQHAHFNRCLNKSGEMSQHSESKVAYKHTYETDQFFTVQGKKTRVSRDQKTNAVIGSIQKRRIADLDIFSPRRPFDYRISVNVEEPVDLPSGNPERERKKDRVSYQLNNLKIDLTQVKSNNMPNNPAQPPSYSQMRPTVQQTQLDLTHELEIEFVNAAELAREREIRINSQGRQPDRFLEITANFINNIRGLIAQGQNIQHHPPQHMQQRSQQHQHQQNYPNQQRR
;
A
#
# COMPACT_ATOMS: atom_id res chain seq x y z
N MET A 1 7.89 37.82 73.39
CA MET A 1 6.69 38.43 72.79
C MET A 1 6.20 37.49 71.70
N SER A 2 4.94 37.04 71.83
CA SER A 2 4.09 36.28 70.87
C SER A 2 4.66 34.95 70.32
N ASP A 3 4.30 33.74 70.80
CA ASP A 3 2.97 33.09 70.94
C ASP A 3 2.36 32.86 69.52
N GLN A 4 1.99 31.68 68.98
CA GLN A 4 1.50 30.35 69.42
C GLN A 4 1.85 29.30 68.32
N GLY A 5 1.77 27.97 68.40
CA GLY A 5 1.22 27.00 69.35
C GLY A 5 1.04 25.64 68.60
N THR A 6 1.48 24.54 69.24
CA THR A 6 0.77 23.23 69.44
C THR A 6 0.02 22.54 68.28
N THR A 7 -0.06 21.20 68.09
CA THR A 7 0.53 19.94 68.60
C THR A 7 -0.17 18.78 67.86
N LYS A 8 0.49 17.61 67.77
CA LYS A 8 -0.01 16.22 67.86
C LYS A 8 -1.36 15.82 67.20
N LYS A 9 -1.36 14.71 66.44
CA LYS A 9 -1.84 13.36 66.87
C LYS A 9 -1.95 12.37 65.69
N ARG A 10 -1.44 11.14 65.88
CA ARG A 10 -1.93 9.89 65.25
C ARG A 10 -3.40 9.65 65.65
N PRO A 11 -4.21 9.00 64.83
CA PRO A 11 -4.54 7.57 65.03
C PRO A 11 -4.86 6.87 63.66
N ARG A 12 -5.24 5.60 63.48
CA ARG A 12 -5.37 4.33 64.23
C ARG A 12 -5.54 3.25 63.14
N GLU A 13 -5.10 2.03 63.42
CA GLU A 13 -5.60 0.81 62.75
C GLU A 13 -7.06 0.57 63.11
N GLU A 14 -7.85 0.04 62.16
CA GLU A 14 -9.12 -0.62 62.44
C GLU A 14 -9.30 -1.81 61.48
N GLU A 15 -9.43 -2.98 62.08
CA GLU A 15 -9.77 -4.28 61.51
C GLU A 15 -11.29 -4.43 61.28
N ALA A 16 -11.65 -5.54 60.61
CA ALA A 16 -12.98 -6.19 60.52
C ALA A 16 -13.91 -5.71 59.39
N GLN A 17 -14.72 -6.53 58.71
CA GLN A 17 -14.98 -7.98 58.72
C GLN A 17 -15.84 -8.30 57.48
N GLU A 18 -15.93 -9.59 57.14
CA GLU A 18 -16.87 -10.21 56.19
C GLU A 18 -18.33 -9.73 56.31
N THR A 19 -19.09 -9.74 55.20
CA THR A 19 -20.24 -10.65 55.02
C THR A 19 -20.99 -10.45 53.69
N ALA A 20 -21.31 -11.60 53.08
CA ALA A 20 -22.55 -12.00 52.41
C ALA A 20 -23.05 -11.35 51.09
N ALA A 21 -23.33 -12.28 50.16
CA ALA A 21 -24.13 -12.16 48.95
C ALA A 21 -25.60 -11.73 49.21
N PRO A 22 -26.37 -11.53 48.14
CA PRO A 22 -27.59 -12.34 48.05
C PRO A 22 -27.81 -13.00 46.68
N SER A 23 -28.56 -14.08 46.80
CA SER A 23 -29.02 -15.07 45.85
C SER A 23 -30.19 -14.64 44.96
N SER A 24 -30.26 -15.34 43.84
CA SER A 24 -31.41 -15.71 43.00
C SER A 24 -32.84 -15.52 43.53
N ASN A 25 -33.74 -15.13 42.61
CA ASN A 25 -35.07 -15.69 42.36
C ASN A 25 -35.39 -15.41 40.87
N GLY A 26 -35.84 -16.31 40.00
CA GLY A 26 -36.44 -17.63 40.19
C GLY A 26 -37.97 -17.54 40.09
N ALA A 27 -38.50 -18.03 38.95
CA ALA A 27 -39.87 -18.49 38.64
C ALA A 27 -40.43 -17.81 37.37
N GLY A 28 -40.85 -18.50 36.31
CA GLY A 28 -41.20 -19.91 36.14
C GLY A 28 -42.69 -20.04 35.79
N ALA A 29 -43.01 -20.81 34.75
CA ALA A 29 -44.23 -21.63 34.54
C ALA A 29 -44.58 -21.76 33.03
N THR A 30 -44.28 -22.89 32.36
CA THR A 30 -45.12 -24.11 32.15
C THR A 30 -46.26 -23.91 31.12
N SER A 31 -46.60 -24.83 30.21
CA SER A 31 -46.35 -26.29 30.11
C SER A 31 -46.87 -26.88 28.78
N THR A 32 -46.40 -28.10 28.48
CA THR A 32 -47.11 -29.25 27.83
C THR A 32 -47.57 -29.12 26.37
N SER A 33 -47.48 -30.12 25.48
CA SER A 33 -47.34 -31.58 25.56
C SER A 33 -47.18 -32.15 24.13
N GLY A 34 -46.68 -33.37 23.97
CA GLY A 34 -47.07 -34.22 22.84
C GLY A 34 -45.94 -34.93 22.12
N GLN A 35 -45.90 -36.26 22.29
CA GLN A 35 -44.93 -37.21 21.77
C GLN A 35 -45.45 -37.85 20.47
N GLU A 36 -44.54 -38.45 19.70
CA GLU A 36 -44.71 -39.48 18.65
C GLU A 36 -44.88 -39.06 17.18
N GLY A 37 -43.94 -39.54 16.34
CA GLY A 37 -44.31 -40.29 15.13
C GLY A 37 -43.69 -39.89 13.78
N ARG A 38 -42.69 -40.67 13.36
CA ARG A 38 -42.42 -41.20 11.99
C ARG A 38 -41.74 -40.33 10.91
N ASP A 39 -40.67 -40.94 10.38
CA ASP A 39 -40.22 -41.08 8.99
C ASP A 39 -39.95 -39.85 8.10
N GLY A 40 -38.70 -39.77 7.61
CA GLY A 40 -38.32 -38.88 6.51
C GLY A 40 -36.81 -38.71 6.32
N SER A 41 -36.10 -39.78 5.95
CA SER A 41 -34.70 -39.77 5.50
C SER A 41 -34.60 -39.45 4.01
N SER A 42 -33.65 -38.59 3.60
CA SER A 42 -32.87 -38.61 2.34
C SER A 42 -32.21 -37.24 2.06
N SER A 43 -31.04 -37.06 1.47
CA SER A 43 -29.94 -37.96 1.08
C SER A 43 -28.73 -37.10 0.74
N LYS A 44 -27.56 -37.41 1.33
CA LYS A 44 -26.24 -37.08 0.78
C LYS A 44 -25.99 -38.04 -0.39
N ARG A 45 -25.60 -37.53 -1.56
CA ARG A 45 -25.11 -38.37 -2.68
C ARG A 45 -23.59 -38.54 -2.58
N PRO A 46 -23.08 -39.78 -2.58
CA PRO A 46 -21.68 -40.08 -2.82
C PRO A 46 -21.40 -40.48 -4.28
N ARG A 47 -20.13 -40.40 -4.62
CA ARG A 47 -19.44 -40.77 -5.87
C ARG A 47 -19.37 -42.30 -6.02
N PRO A 48 -19.48 -42.89 -7.22
CA PRO A 48 -19.19 -44.30 -7.41
C PRO A 48 -17.74 -44.51 -7.90
N GLU A 49 -17.05 -45.42 -7.23
CA GLU A 49 -16.02 -46.27 -7.83
C GLU A 49 -16.72 -47.54 -8.34
N GLU A 50 -16.29 -48.07 -9.48
CA GLU A 50 -16.51 -49.47 -9.81
C GLU A 50 -15.28 -50.08 -10.45
N SER A 51 -14.99 -51.29 -9.97
CA SER A 51 -13.85 -52.15 -10.23
C SER A 51 -14.14 -53.16 -11.35
N SER A 52 -13.12 -53.39 -12.18
CA SER A 52 -12.70 -54.65 -12.83
C SER A 52 -13.66 -55.85 -12.93
N SER A 53 -13.82 -56.36 -14.16
CA SER A 53 -13.59 -57.80 -14.44
C SER A 53 -13.32 -58.07 -15.93
N SER A 54 -12.54 -59.12 -16.13
CA SER A 54 -11.74 -59.54 -17.28
C SER A 54 -12.48 -60.35 -18.34
N SER A 55 -12.04 -60.27 -19.60
CA SER A 55 -11.97 -61.44 -20.50
C SER A 55 -10.99 -61.21 -21.66
N SER A 56 -10.17 -62.24 -21.87
CA SER A 56 -9.02 -62.36 -22.76
C SER A 56 -9.39 -62.75 -24.20
N LEU A 57 -8.71 -62.18 -25.21
CA LEU A 57 -8.31 -62.88 -26.43
C LEU A 57 -7.01 -62.29 -27.01
N LEU A 58 -6.11 -63.18 -27.41
CA LEU A 58 -4.81 -62.95 -28.03
C LEU A 58 -4.98 -62.55 -29.50
N ALA A 59 -4.23 -61.55 -29.97
CA ALA A 59 -3.73 -61.50 -31.35
C ALA A 59 -2.59 -60.48 -31.50
N ASP A 60 -1.58 -60.94 -32.22
CA ASP A 60 -0.30 -60.35 -32.57
C ASP A 60 -0.41 -58.95 -33.24
N GLY A 61 0.43 -58.01 -32.83
CA GLY A 61 0.40 -56.62 -33.34
C GLY A 61 1.54 -55.77 -32.79
N THR A 62 2.53 -55.55 -33.64
CA THR A 62 3.71 -54.66 -33.52
C THR A 62 3.49 -53.37 -32.71
N PRO A 63 4.43 -52.95 -31.84
CA PRO A 63 4.38 -51.62 -31.24
C PRO A 63 4.78 -50.58 -32.30
N SER A 64 3.80 -49.85 -32.83
CA SER A 64 4.04 -48.63 -33.59
C SER A 64 4.63 -47.58 -32.65
N ALA A 65 5.94 -47.35 -32.76
CA ALA A 65 6.64 -46.29 -32.06
C ALA A 65 6.04 -44.94 -32.47
N ALA A 66 5.45 -44.23 -31.51
CA ALA A 66 5.11 -42.82 -31.69
C ALA A 66 6.39 -42.06 -32.05
N PRO A 67 6.38 -41.20 -33.08
CA PRO A 67 7.58 -40.45 -33.47
C PRO A 67 7.98 -39.52 -32.30
N PRO A 68 9.29 -39.38 -32.03
CA PRO A 68 9.76 -38.45 -31.01
C PRO A 68 9.26 -37.04 -31.37
N HIS A 69 8.63 -36.37 -30.40
CA HIS A 69 8.35 -34.95 -30.50
C HIS A 69 9.66 -34.23 -30.88
N PRO A 70 9.68 -33.40 -31.93
CA PRO A 70 10.88 -32.65 -32.25
C PRO A 70 11.19 -31.74 -31.06
N GLU A 71 12.38 -31.94 -30.48
CA GLU A 71 13.01 -30.97 -29.60
C GLU A 71 12.87 -29.60 -30.25
N GLN A 72 12.05 -28.74 -29.66
CA GLN A 72 11.99 -27.34 -30.06
C GLN A 72 13.35 -26.74 -29.74
N GLN A 73 14.27 -26.79 -30.70
CA GLN A 73 15.49 -26.01 -30.68
C GLN A 73 15.11 -24.57 -30.37
N GLN A 74 15.46 -24.11 -29.16
CA GLN A 74 15.24 -22.75 -28.75
C GLN A 74 15.94 -21.87 -29.78
N ARG A 75 15.15 -21.12 -30.57
CA ARG A 75 15.72 -20.19 -31.56
C ARG A 75 16.66 -19.25 -30.79
N PRO A 76 17.92 -19.08 -31.24
CA PRO A 76 18.84 -18.17 -30.56
C PRO A 76 18.20 -16.79 -30.52
N ARG A 77 18.15 -16.19 -29.31
CA ARG A 77 17.65 -14.82 -29.14
C ARG A 77 18.43 -13.91 -30.09
N PRO A 78 17.78 -13.00 -30.82
CA PRO A 78 18.49 -12.10 -31.72
C PRO A 78 19.54 -11.32 -30.90
N PRO A 79 20.77 -11.17 -31.43
CA PRO A 79 21.80 -10.40 -30.75
C PRO A 79 21.29 -8.97 -30.51
N ARG A 80 21.60 -8.40 -29.35
CA ARG A 80 21.27 -7.00 -29.06
C ARG A 80 21.88 -6.12 -30.17
N PRO A 81 21.13 -5.13 -30.70
CA PRO A 81 21.67 -4.22 -31.71
C PRO A 81 22.97 -3.59 -31.21
N ALA A 82 24.01 -3.60 -32.05
CA ALA A 82 25.25 -2.94 -31.72
C ALA A 82 25.00 -1.42 -31.62
N LEU A 83 25.41 -0.82 -30.50
CA LEU A 83 25.39 0.63 -30.34
C LEU A 83 26.68 1.20 -30.93
N PHE A 84 26.60 2.36 -31.59
CA PHE A 84 27.74 3.00 -32.24
C PHE A 84 28.92 3.23 -31.28
N PHE A 85 28.62 3.51 -30.00
CA PHE A 85 29.61 3.72 -28.94
C PHE A 85 29.77 2.52 -27.99
N GLY A 86 29.10 1.39 -28.27
CA GLY A 86 29.18 0.17 -27.44
C GLY A 86 28.56 0.27 -26.04
N SER A 87 28.16 1.46 -25.59
CA SER A 87 27.60 1.72 -24.26
C SER A 87 26.10 1.99 -24.32
N ASN A 88 25.33 1.31 -23.48
CA ASN A 88 23.91 1.62 -23.29
C ASN A 88 23.78 2.81 -22.34
N ILE A 89 23.22 3.92 -22.83
CA ILE A 89 23.03 5.14 -22.04
C ILE A 89 21.63 5.06 -21.41
N PRO A 90 21.49 5.14 -20.07
CA PRO A 90 20.18 5.16 -19.42
C PRO A 90 19.41 6.44 -19.78
N ASP A 91 18.08 6.41 -19.63
CA ASP A 91 17.30 7.64 -19.74
C ASP A 91 17.59 8.60 -18.58
N ASP A 92 17.39 9.90 -18.82
CA ASP A 92 17.79 10.96 -17.88
C ASP A 92 17.10 10.84 -16.50
N VAL A 93 15.89 10.30 -16.45
CA VAL A 93 15.18 10.08 -15.17
C VAL A 93 15.84 8.94 -14.40
N VAL A 94 16.18 7.84 -15.08
CA VAL A 94 16.93 6.73 -14.48
C VAL A 94 18.27 7.21 -13.95
N GLN A 95 19.00 8.01 -14.72
CA GLN A 95 20.27 8.56 -14.31
C GLN A 95 20.12 9.48 -13.09
N ALA A 96 19.18 10.42 -13.12
CA ALA A 96 18.95 11.35 -12.01
C ALA A 96 18.54 10.64 -10.71
N VAL A 97 17.70 9.62 -10.80
CA VAL A 97 17.32 8.79 -9.64
C VAL A 97 18.51 7.96 -9.15
N ALA A 98 19.32 7.41 -10.06
CA ALA A 98 20.52 6.67 -9.70
C ALA A 98 21.51 7.55 -8.92
N ASP A 99 21.73 8.78 -9.37
CA ASP A 99 22.60 9.74 -8.68
C ASP A 99 22.03 10.12 -7.30
N PHE A 100 20.72 10.40 -7.24
CA PHE A 100 20.04 10.68 -5.97
C PHE A 100 20.19 9.54 -4.95
N LEU A 101 19.97 8.29 -5.39
CA LEU A 101 20.10 7.10 -4.54
C LEU A 101 21.55 6.79 -4.20
N TYR A 102 22.49 7.02 -5.12
CA TYR A 102 23.91 6.75 -4.90
C TYR A 102 24.42 7.54 -3.69
N ASP A 103 23.99 8.77 -3.52
CA ASP A 103 24.40 9.60 -2.38
C ASP A 103 23.72 9.22 -1.06
N ARG A 104 22.67 8.38 -1.07
CA ARG A 104 21.74 8.26 0.06
C ARG A 104 21.36 6.83 0.46
N CYS A 105 21.67 5.84 -0.37
CA CYS A 105 21.33 4.44 -0.11
C CYS A 105 22.30 3.75 0.87
N HIS A 106 23.42 4.40 1.19
CA HIS A 106 24.42 3.87 2.10
C HIS A 106 24.01 4.14 3.56
N GLY A 107 24.15 3.12 4.42
CA GLY A 107 23.80 3.20 5.82
C GLY A 107 22.98 2.01 6.30
N GLU A 108 22.85 1.90 7.61
CA GLU A 108 22.01 0.87 8.23
C GLU A 108 20.56 1.34 8.30
N ASN A 109 19.63 0.38 8.26
CA ASN A 109 18.19 0.62 8.41
C ASN A 109 17.62 1.64 7.41
N VAL A 110 18.22 1.72 6.22
CA VAL A 110 17.74 2.55 5.12
C VAL A 110 16.48 1.92 4.52
N GLU A 111 15.45 2.74 4.35
CA GLU A 111 14.23 2.43 3.63
C GLU A 111 14.15 3.34 2.40
N ILE A 112 13.94 2.74 1.22
CA ILE A 112 13.76 3.47 -0.04
C ILE A 112 12.41 3.06 -0.61
N GLU A 113 11.51 4.04 -0.69
CA GLU A 113 10.13 3.88 -1.13
C GLU A 113 9.78 4.91 -2.21
N ALA A 114 8.93 4.56 -3.15
CA ALA A 114 8.27 5.48 -4.04
C ALA A 114 6.78 5.50 -3.72
N LYS A 115 6.26 6.69 -3.35
CA LYS A 115 4.84 6.92 -3.10
C LYS A 115 4.18 7.42 -4.38
N VAL A 116 3.02 6.86 -4.72
CA VAL A 116 2.18 7.31 -5.83
C VAL A 116 1.21 8.37 -5.33
N GLY A 117 1.13 9.51 -6.03
CA GLY A 117 0.33 10.63 -5.57
C GLY A 117 0.20 11.73 -6.61
N ILE A 118 -0.02 12.96 -6.15
CA ILE A 118 -0.19 14.13 -7.01
C ILE A 118 0.66 15.28 -6.47
N LEU A 119 1.38 15.96 -7.36
CA LEU A 119 2.05 17.22 -7.05
C LEU A 119 1.03 18.36 -7.17
N ILE A 120 0.76 19.06 -6.07
CA ILE A 120 -0.29 20.08 -5.95
C ILE A 120 0.35 21.46 -5.83
N ASP A 121 0.00 22.37 -6.73
CA ASP A 121 0.39 23.76 -6.67
C ASP A 121 -0.25 24.42 -5.43
N LYS A 122 0.57 25.05 -4.58
CA LYS A 122 0.13 25.65 -3.31
C LYS A 122 -0.81 26.84 -3.50
N THR A 123 -0.75 27.51 -4.65
CA THR A 123 -1.58 28.67 -4.97
C THR A 123 -2.91 28.23 -5.57
N THR A 124 -2.87 27.40 -6.61
CA THR A 124 -4.09 27.01 -7.34
C THR A 124 -4.83 25.86 -6.68
N GLN A 125 -4.18 25.12 -5.77
CA GLN A 125 -4.74 23.93 -5.14
C GLN A 125 -5.16 22.88 -6.20
N GLN A 126 -4.47 22.85 -7.33
CA GLN A 126 -4.65 21.88 -8.40
C GLN A 126 -3.35 21.12 -8.64
N ARG A 127 -3.43 20.00 -9.37
CA ARG A 127 -2.23 19.33 -9.87
C ARG A 127 -1.38 20.33 -10.66
N ILE A 128 -0.09 20.37 -10.40
CA ILE A 128 0.84 21.27 -11.10
C ILE A 128 0.74 21.07 -12.61
N GLN A 129 0.93 22.15 -13.35
CA GLN A 129 1.03 22.11 -14.80
C GLN A 129 2.34 22.76 -15.21
N MET A 130 3.10 22.06 -16.06
CA MET A 130 4.36 22.54 -16.61
C MET A 130 4.34 22.38 -18.12
N PRO A 131 5.02 23.26 -18.89
CA PRO A 131 5.07 23.18 -20.34
C PRO A 131 6.03 22.08 -20.83
N VAL A 132 5.77 20.83 -20.42
CA VAL A 132 6.59 19.64 -20.69
C VAL A 132 5.70 18.48 -21.09
N GLN A 133 6.19 17.61 -21.98
CA GLN A 133 5.42 16.49 -22.51
C GLN A 133 5.82 15.13 -21.92
N ASN A 134 6.95 15.07 -21.22
CA ASN A 134 7.54 13.85 -20.68
C ASN A 134 7.72 13.96 -19.17
N GLU A 135 8.11 12.83 -18.57
CA GLU A 135 8.46 12.75 -17.16
C GLU A 135 9.61 13.73 -16.82
N VAL A 136 9.47 14.46 -15.72
CA VAL A 136 10.45 15.48 -15.28
C VAL A 136 10.79 15.27 -13.81
N VAL A 137 12.07 15.10 -13.53
CA VAL A 137 12.61 15.14 -12.16
C VAL A 137 12.63 16.59 -11.70
N LEU A 138 11.96 16.88 -10.60
CA LEU A 138 11.93 18.21 -10.00
C LEU A 138 13.13 18.38 -9.07
N ALA A 139 13.79 19.54 -9.16
CA ALA A 139 14.88 19.87 -8.25
C ALA A 139 14.40 19.89 -6.80
N GLU A 140 15.21 19.42 -5.85
CA GLU A 140 14.88 19.35 -4.42
C GLU A 140 14.44 20.72 -3.83
N THR A 141 14.94 21.82 -4.41
CA THR A 141 14.56 23.20 -4.05
C THR A 141 13.15 23.60 -4.48
N SER A 142 12.47 22.80 -5.30
CA SER A 142 11.21 23.15 -5.96
C SER A 142 9.99 23.03 -5.05
N SER A 143 10.13 22.40 -3.88
CA SER A 143 9.07 22.24 -2.86
C SER A 143 8.49 23.56 -2.32
N ARG A 144 9.00 24.72 -2.74
CA ARG A 144 8.50 26.05 -2.35
C ARG A 144 7.09 26.33 -2.89
N TRP A 145 6.79 25.95 -4.12
CA TRP A 145 5.55 26.33 -4.82
C TRP A 145 4.53 25.19 -4.97
N TYR A 146 4.91 23.94 -4.68
CA TYR A 146 4.01 22.80 -4.65
C TYR A 146 4.16 21.97 -3.36
N THR A 147 3.23 21.05 -3.15
CA THR A 147 3.30 19.98 -2.15
C THR A 147 2.98 18.65 -2.80
N PHE A 148 3.55 17.55 -2.31
CA PHE A 148 3.16 16.21 -2.73
C PHE A 148 2.03 15.69 -1.83
N SER A 149 0.95 15.19 -2.43
CA SER A 149 -0.13 14.50 -1.73
C SER A 149 -0.07 13.01 -2.04
N SER A 150 0.32 12.22 -1.04
CA SER A 150 0.27 10.75 -1.08
C SER A 150 -1.14 10.27 -0.74
N ASP A 151 -2.09 10.48 -1.66
CA ASP A 151 -3.47 10.05 -1.49
C ASP A 151 -4.13 9.82 -2.85
N MET A 152 -5.15 8.98 -2.88
CA MET A 152 -5.97 8.73 -4.05
C MET A 152 -7.44 8.50 -3.69
N THR A 153 -8.31 8.55 -4.68
CA THR A 153 -9.73 8.23 -4.46
C THR A 153 -9.93 6.75 -4.16
N VAL A 154 -11.01 6.41 -3.46
CA VAL A 154 -11.44 5.02 -3.21
C VAL A 154 -11.53 4.22 -4.51
N ALA A 155 -12.06 4.83 -5.58
CA ALA A 155 -12.19 4.18 -6.89
C ALA A 155 -10.81 3.87 -7.50
N GLN A 156 -9.85 4.77 -7.37
CA GLN A 156 -8.47 4.55 -7.82
C GLN A 156 -7.80 3.44 -7.02
N HIS A 157 -7.93 3.46 -5.68
CA HIS A 157 -7.40 2.42 -4.81
C HIS A 157 -7.98 1.04 -5.13
N ALA A 158 -9.31 0.94 -5.28
CA ALA A 158 -9.98 -0.30 -5.66
C ALA A 158 -9.54 -0.81 -7.04
N HIS A 159 -9.23 0.10 -7.97
CA HIS A 159 -8.69 -0.27 -9.28
C HIS A 159 -7.29 -0.86 -9.18
N PHE A 160 -6.37 -0.21 -8.46
CA PHE A 160 -5.03 -0.76 -8.25
C PHE A 160 -5.06 -2.11 -7.54
N ASN A 161 -5.94 -2.29 -6.55
CA ASN A 161 -6.14 -3.58 -5.90
C ASN A 161 -6.50 -4.69 -6.90
N ARG A 162 -7.45 -4.43 -7.81
CA ARG A 162 -7.82 -5.39 -8.87
C ARG A 162 -6.67 -5.69 -9.82
N CYS A 163 -5.91 -4.68 -10.23
CA CYS A 163 -4.74 -4.85 -11.09
C CYS A 163 -3.66 -5.73 -10.43
N LEU A 164 -3.35 -5.47 -9.16
CA LEU A 164 -2.33 -6.20 -8.40
C LEU A 164 -2.77 -7.64 -8.10
N ASN A 165 -4.03 -7.87 -7.72
CA ASN A 165 -4.59 -9.22 -7.58
C ASN A 165 -4.49 -10.02 -8.87
N LYS A 166 -4.87 -9.43 -10.01
CA LYS A 166 -4.73 -10.07 -11.32
C LYS A 166 -3.27 -10.42 -11.63
N SER A 167 -2.34 -9.51 -11.32
CA SER A 167 -0.90 -9.79 -11.48
C SER A 167 -0.44 -10.95 -10.59
N GLY A 168 -0.93 -11.02 -9.35
CA GLY A 168 -0.68 -12.12 -8.42
C GLY A 168 -1.18 -13.47 -8.93
N GLU A 169 -2.42 -13.51 -9.44
CA GLU A 169 -3.03 -14.70 -10.04
C GLU A 169 -2.26 -15.18 -11.28
N MET A 170 -1.92 -14.27 -12.18
CA MET A 170 -1.14 -14.58 -13.38
C MET A 170 0.26 -15.13 -13.04
N SER A 171 0.86 -14.66 -11.95
CA SER A 171 2.20 -15.09 -11.53
C SER A 171 2.25 -16.53 -10.98
N GLN A 172 1.12 -17.17 -10.68
CA GLN A 172 1.10 -18.53 -10.13
C GLN A 172 1.71 -19.57 -11.07
N HIS A 173 1.67 -19.29 -12.38
CA HIS A 173 2.22 -20.13 -13.44
C HIS A 173 3.58 -19.64 -13.95
N SER A 174 4.17 -18.65 -13.29
CA SER A 174 5.47 -18.05 -13.61
C SER A 174 6.54 -18.57 -12.65
N GLU A 175 7.79 -18.60 -13.10
CA GLU A 175 8.95 -18.88 -12.24
C GLU A 175 9.12 -17.82 -11.15
N SER A 176 8.77 -16.56 -11.45
CA SER A 176 8.74 -15.46 -10.49
C SER A 176 7.31 -15.29 -9.96
N LYS A 177 7.04 -15.83 -8.77
CA LYS A 177 5.74 -15.74 -8.09
C LYS A 177 5.64 -14.45 -7.29
N VAL A 178 4.47 -13.80 -7.36
CA VAL A 178 4.14 -12.66 -6.51
C VAL A 178 3.60 -13.19 -5.18
N ALA A 179 4.28 -12.88 -4.08
CA ALA A 179 3.79 -13.17 -2.74
C ALA A 179 2.73 -12.14 -2.32
N TYR A 180 1.70 -12.60 -1.61
CA TYR A 180 0.58 -11.79 -1.15
C TYR A 180 0.48 -11.83 0.38
N LYS A 181 0.24 -10.67 1.01
CA LYS A 181 -0.02 -10.58 2.45
C LYS A 181 -1.04 -9.48 2.74
N HIS A 182 -2.01 -9.76 3.61
CA HIS A 182 -2.97 -8.78 4.10
C HIS A 182 -2.78 -8.59 5.60
N THR A 183 -2.51 -7.36 6.03
CA THR A 183 -2.22 -6.99 7.41
C THR A 183 -3.15 -5.90 7.92
N TYR A 184 -3.48 -5.99 9.20
CA TYR A 184 -4.23 -4.97 9.93
C TYR A 184 -3.37 -4.51 11.09
N GLU A 185 -2.87 -3.29 11.01
CA GLU A 185 -1.87 -2.76 11.93
C GLU A 185 -2.40 -1.50 12.63
N THR A 186 -1.97 -1.31 13.86
CA THR A 186 -2.18 -0.08 14.61
C THR A 186 -0.83 0.57 14.85
N ASP A 187 -0.63 1.76 14.30
CA ASP A 187 0.55 2.58 14.51
C ASP A 187 0.27 3.57 15.64
N GLN A 188 1.07 3.48 16.69
CA GLN A 188 1.02 4.32 17.88
C GLN A 188 2.25 5.22 17.92
N PHE A 189 2.04 6.52 18.16
CA PHE A 189 3.09 7.53 18.16
C PHE A 189 3.38 8.05 19.57
N PHE A 190 4.65 8.15 19.90
CA PHE A 190 5.16 8.63 21.18
C PHE A 190 6.24 9.68 20.93
N THR A 191 6.39 10.65 21.82
CA THR A 191 7.58 11.51 21.87
C THR A 191 8.49 11.07 23.01
N VAL A 192 9.62 10.45 22.67
CA VAL A 192 10.64 10.02 23.64
C VAL A 192 11.87 10.89 23.46
N GLN A 193 12.25 11.62 24.51
CA GLN A 193 13.41 12.53 24.48
C GLN A 193 13.36 13.54 23.31
N GLY A 194 12.16 14.05 22.99
CA GLY A 194 11.95 14.98 21.88
C GLY A 194 11.96 14.35 20.48
N LYS A 195 12.16 13.03 20.37
CA LYS A 195 12.11 12.29 19.10
C LYS A 195 10.80 11.52 18.97
N LYS A 196 10.23 11.49 17.76
CA LYS A 196 9.01 10.75 17.46
C LYS A 196 9.34 9.28 17.26
N THR A 197 8.80 8.44 18.13
CA THR A 197 8.86 6.97 18.05
C THR A 197 7.52 6.44 17.53
N ARG A 198 7.56 5.49 16.59
CA ARG A 198 6.40 4.75 16.07
C ARG A 198 6.47 3.31 16.57
N VAL A 199 5.44 2.87 17.28
CA VAL A 199 5.22 1.46 17.61
C VAL A 199 4.11 0.92 16.73
N SER A 200 4.39 -0.11 15.95
CA SER A 200 3.41 -0.82 15.11
C SER A 200 2.98 -2.11 15.80
N ARG A 201 1.67 -2.34 15.91
CA ARG A 201 1.08 -3.54 16.53
C ARG A 201 0.09 -4.23 15.62
N ASP A 202 0.03 -5.55 15.68
CA ASP A 202 -1.03 -6.31 15.01
C ASP A 202 -2.39 -6.02 15.67
N GLN A 203 -3.40 -5.68 14.87
CA GLN A 203 -4.68 -5.22 15.40
C GLN A 203 -5.47 -6.32 16.12
N LYS A 204 -5.26 -7.60 15.76
CA LYS A 204 -6.02 -8.72 16.34
C LYS A 204 -5.39 -9.22 17.64
N THR A 205 -4.08 -9.37 17.64
CA THR A 205 -3.31 -9.98 18.73
C THR A 205 -2.70 -8.95 19.68
N ASN A 206 -2.65 -7.68 19.26
CA ASN A 206 -1.95 -6.59 19.96
C ASN A 206 -0.43 -6.81 20.12
N ALA A 207 0.11 -7.82 19.42
CA ALA A 207 1.53 -8.13 19.41
C ALA A 207 2.33 -6.99 18.76
N VAL A 208 3.49 -6.67 19.32
CA VAL A 208 4.40 -5.68 18.75
C VAL A 208 5.02 -6.23 17.48
N ILE A 209 4.85 -5.51 16.37
CA ILE A 209 5.49 -5.79 15.08
C ILE A 209 6.86 -5.11 15.04
N GLY A 210 6.94 -3.87 15.51
CA GLY A 210 8.19 -3.12 15.57
C GLY A 210 8.05 -1.80 16.31
N SER A 211 9.17 -1.28 16.80
CA SER A 211 9.28 0.05 17.40
C SER A 211 10.47 0.75 16.77
N ILE A 212 10.24 1.89 16.14
CA ILE A 212 11.25 2.60 15.34
C ILE A 212 11.22 4.12 15.58
N GLN A 213 12.36 4.77 15.31
CA GLN A 213 12.43 6.20 15.03
C GLN A 213 12.70 6.39 13.54
N LYS A 214 11.72 6.93 12.83
CA LYS A 214 11.81 7.21 11.39
C LYS A 214 12.33 8.63 11.16
N ARG A 215 13.41 8.75 10.40
CA ARG A 215 14.00 10.03 9.99
C ARG A 215 14.07 10.10 8.48
N ARG A 216 13.46 11.15 7.92
CA ARG A 216 13.55 11.45 6.48
C ARG A 216 14.96 11.94 6.15
N ILE A 217 15.58 11.35 5.13
CA ILE A 217 16.87 11.78 4.61
C ILE A 217 16.67 12.76 3.46
N ALA A 218 15.92 12.34 2.43
CA ALA A 218 15.61 13.20 1.30
C ALA A 218 14.41 12.68 0.50
N ASP A 219 13.87 13.57 -0.34
CA ASP A 219 12.80 13.29 -1.29
C ASP A 219 13.24 13.72 -2.69
N LEU A 220 12.84 12.94 -3.69
CA LEU A 220 12.92 13.29 -5.10
C LEU A 220 11.51 13.22 -5.71
N ASP A 221 11.01 14.35 -6.19
CA ASP A 221 9.69 14.45 -6.81
C ASP A 221 9.79 14.32 -8.33
N ILE A 222 8.93 13.50 -8.92
CA ILE A 222 8.88 13.29 -10.36
C ILE A 222 7.47 13.63 -10.87
N PHE A 223 7.41 14.65 -11.74
CA PHE A 223 6.19 15.02 -12.45
C PHE A 223 5.99 14.16 -13.70
N SER A 224 4.78 13.64 -13.87
CA SER A 224 4.43 12.73 -14.97
C SER A 224 3.23 13.22 -15.77
N PRO A 225 3.40 14.13 -16.77
CA PRO A 225 2.29 14.79 -17.47
C PRO A 225 1.41 13.84 -18.27
N ARG A 226 1.94 12.70 -18.71
CA ARG A 226 1.21 11.69 -19.49
C ARG A 226 0.51 10.65 -18.63
N ARG A 227 0.65 10.73 -17.31
CA ARG A 227 0.08 9.78 -16.34
C ARG A 227 -0.90 10.53 -15.43
N PRO A 228 -1.91 9.85 -14.87
CA PRO A 228 -2.84 10.47 -13.93
C PRO A 228 -2.22 10.73 -12.55
N PHE A 229 -1.06 10.15 -12.26
CA PHE A 229 -0.33 10.29 -11.01
C PHE A 229 1.10 10.75 -11.26
N ASP A 230 1.62 11.47 -10.28
CA ASP A 230 3.04 11.76 -10.06
C ASP A 230 3.58 10.77 -9.02
N TYR A 231 4.88 10.81 -8.75
CA TYR A 231 5.44 10.02 -7.66
C TYR A 231 6.59 10.73 -6.96
N ARG A 232 6.81 10.34 -5.71
CA ARG A 232 7.91 10.80 -4.88
C ARG A 232 8.73 9.61 -4.43
N ILE A 233 10.03 9.62 -4.72
CA ILE A 233 10.98 8.68 -4.13
C ILE A 233 11.48 9.29 -2.82
N SER A 234 11.30 8.57 -1.72
CA SER A 234 11.74 8.98 -0.38
C SER A 234 12.83 8.02 0.10
N VAL A 235 13.88 8.58 0.69
CA VAL A 235 14.88 7.81 1.45
C VAL A 235 14.71 8.15 2.93
N ASN A 236 14.53 7.12 3.76
CA ASN A 236 14.40 7.24 5.20
C ASN A 236 15.42 6.34 5.90
N VAL A 237 15.67 6.63 7.16
CA VAL A 237 16.28 5.67 8.10
C VAL A 237 15.23 5.32 9.15
N GLU A 238 15.01 4.02 9.37
CA GLU A 238 14.09 3.47 10.38
C GLU A 238 14.88 2.80 11.51
N GLU A 239 15.43 3.59 12.44
CA GLU A 239 16.26 3.09 13.55
C GLU A 239 15.39 2.31 14.55
N PRO A 240 15.66 1.01 14.81
CA PRO A 240 14.96 0.27 15.86
C PRO A 240 15.21 0.88 17.23
N VAL A 241 14.17 0.99 18.05
CA VAL A 241 14.28 1.51 19.42
C VAL A 241 13.48 0.67 20.40
N ASP A 242 13.85 0.73 21.66
CA ASP A 242 13.11 0.06 22.73
C ASP A 242 11.66 0.55 22.79
N LEU A 243 10.80 -0.31 23.34
CA LEU A 243 9.39 0.01 23.50
C LEU A 243 9.24 1.20 24.47
N PRO A 244 8.60 2.30 24.03
CA PRO A 244 8.37 3.44 24.90
C PRO A 244 7.38 3.10 26.00
N SER A 245 7.61 3.64 27.20
CA SER A 245 6.64 3.63 28.29
C SER A 245 5.64 4.78 28.17
N GLY A 246 4.41 4.56 28.63
CA GLY A 246 3.37 5.59 28.68
C GLY A 246 2.26 5.39 27.64
N ASN A 247 1.40 6.39 27.50
CA ASN A 247 0.29 6.37 26.55
C ASN A 247 0.70 7.01 25.21
N PRO A 248 0.23 6.47 24.07
CA PRO A 248 0.49 7.09 22.78
C PRO A 248 -0.21 8.45 22.67
N GLU A 249 0.46 9.40 22.04
CA GLU A 249 -0.09 10.73 21.73
C GLU A 249 -1.10 10.68 20.59
N ARG A 250 -0.87 9.76 19.65
CA ARG A 250 -1.69 9.59 18.46
C ARG A 250 -1.69 8.14 18.02
N GLU A 251 -2.80 7.71 17.44
CA GLU A 251 -2.96 6.40 16.84
C GLU A 251 -3.51 6.53 15.41
N ARG A 252 -3.05 5.65 14.52
CA ARG A 252 -3.67 5.42 13.21
C ARG A 252 -3.83 3.93 12.96
N LYS A 253 -4.93 3.55 12.35
CA LYS A 253 -5.21 2.17 11.94
C LYS A 253 -4.92 2.02 10.46
N LYS A 254 -4.24 0.93 10.11
CA LYS A 254 -3.78 0.64 8.76
C LYS A 254 -4.34 -0.70 8.31
N ASP A 255 -5.01 -0.68 7.18
CA ASP A 255 -5.42 -1.86 6.44
C ASP A 255 -4.54 -1.93 5.19
N ARG A 256 -3.65 -2.92 5.12
CA ARG A 256 -2.60 -2.99 4.11
C ARG A 256 -2.61 -4.32 3.38
N VAL A 257 -2.68 -4.22 2.06
CA VAL A 257 -2.48 -5.34 1.14
C VAL A 257 -1.11 -5.18 0.47
N SER A 258 -0.24 -6.17 0.66
CA SER A 258 1.15 -6.17 0.20
C SER A 258 1.36 -7.24 -0.86
N TYR A 259 2.06 -6.86 -1.94
CA TYR A 259 2.48 -7.74 -3.02
C TYR A 259 4.00 -7.67 -3.15
N GLN A 260 4.68 -8.81 -3.10
CA GLN A 260 6.14 -8.85 -3.22
C GLN A 260 6.56 -9.66 -4.43
N LEU A 261 7.44 -9.09 -5.25
CA LEU A 261 8.07 -9.75 -6.39
C LEU A 261 9.55 -9.42 -6.40
N ASN A 262 10.40 -10.44 -6.31
CA ASN A 262 11.84 -10.28 -6.18
C ASN A 262 12.18 -9.36 -4.98
N ASN A 263 13.04 -8.35 -5.20
CA ASN A 263 13.41 -7.36 -4.17
C ASN A 263 12.47 -6.14 -4.11
N LEU A 264 11.28 -6.20 -4.72
CA LEU A 264 10.31 -5.11 -4.69
C LEU A 264 9.04 -5.54 -3.96
N LYS A 265 8.48 -4.63 -3.17
CA LYS A 265 7.18 -4.79 -2.52
C LYS A 265 6.29 -3.60 -2.85
N ILE A 266 5.05 -3.88 -3.24
CA ILE A 266 4.01 -2.90 -3.50
C ILE A 266 2.99 -3.00 -2.36
N ASP A 267 2.80 -1.90 -1.65
CA ASP A 267 1.85 -1.80 -0.54
C ASP A 267 0.69 -0.89 -0.92
N LEU A 268 -0.53 -1.42 -0.82
CA LEU A 268 -1.77 -0.67 -0.98
C LEU A 268 -2.42 -0.54 0.41
N THR A 269 -2.49 0.69 0.92
CA THR A 269 -2.81 0.94 2.34
C THR A 269 -3.97 1.92 2.50
N GLN A 270 -4.97 1.56 3.30
CA GLN A 270 -5.94 2.49 3.85
C GLN A 270 -5.52 2.91 5.24
N VAL A 271 -5.38 4.21 5.48
CA VAL A 271 -4.99 4.76 6.78
C VAL A 271 -6.15 5.54 7.37
N LYS A 272 -6.60 5.13 8.55
CA LYS A 272 -7.62 5.82 9.35
C LYS A 272 -6.93 6.49 10.52
N SER A 273 -6.84 7.82 10.49
CA SER A 273 -6.29 8.59 11.60
C SER A 273 -7.41 9.16 12.46
N ASN A 274 -7.33 8.98 13.78
CA ASN A 274 -8.18 9.70 14.72
C ASN A 274 -7.55 11.08 14.98
N ASN A 275 -7.56 11.96 13.98
CA ASN A 275 -7.22 13.36 14.23
C ASN A 275 -8.49 14.10 14.68
N MET A 276 -8.36 14.87 15.76
CA MET A 276 -9.26 15.98 16.07
C MET A 276 -9.31 16.94 14.87
N PRO A 277 -10.47 17.56 14.58
CA PRO A 277 -10.66 18.36 13.37
C PRO A 277 -9.69 19.55 13.32
N ASN A 278 -9.12 19.78 12.13
CA ASN A 278 -8.34 20.96 11.73
C ASN A 278 -7.02 21.22 12.47
N ASN A 279 -5.92 20.66 11.97
CA ASN A 279 -4.65 21.39 12.00
C ASN A 279 -4.59 22.30 10.75
N PRO A 280 -4.72 23.63 10.88
CA PRO A 280 -4.75 24.55 9.73
C PRO A 280 -3.44 24.60 8.92
N ALA A 281 -2.38 23.93 9.38
CA ALA A 281 -1.09 23.84 8.69
C ALA A 281 -0.97 22.66 7.71
N GLN A 282 -1.94 21.74 7.63
CA GLN A 282 -1.90 20.66 6.65
C GLN A 282 -2.68 21.02 5.39
N PRO A 283 -2.07 20.94 4.19
CA PRO A 283 -2.80 21.11 2.95
C PRO A 283 -3.91 20.04 2.87
N PRO A 284 -5.09 20.37 2.32
CA PRO A 284 -6.19 19.41 2.20
C PRO A 284 -5.75 18.17 1.43
N SER A 285 -6.14 16.99 1.89
CA SER A 285 -5.81 15.73 1.21
C SER A 285 -6.39 15.72 -0.21
N TYR A 286 -5.72 15.10 -1.18
CA TYR A 286 -6.21 15.05 -2.56
C TYR A 286 -7.66 14.55 -2.68
N SER A 287 -8.06 13.57 -1.85
CA SER A 287 -9.45 13.10 -1.76
C SER A 287 -10.44 14.17 -1.27
N GLN A 288 -10.01 15.08 -0.38
CA GLN A 288 -10.82 16.18 0.18
C GLN A 288 -10.97 17.36 -0.79
N MET A 289 -10.06 17.50 -1.76
CA MET A 289 -10.11 18.57 -2.75
C MET A 289 -11.13 18.34 -3.87
N ARG A 290 -11.77 17.16 -3.92
CA ARG A 290 -12.85 16.88 -4.88
C ARG A 290 -14.22 17.26 -4.29
N PRO A 291 -15.08 18.00 -5.03
CA PRO A 291 -16.35 18.56 -4.52
C PRO A 291 -17.43 17.56 -4.06
N THR A 292 -17.15 16.26 -3.93
CA THR A 292 -18.17 15.21 -3.89
C THR A 292 -18.24 14.42 -2.58
N VAL A 293 -17.42 14.71 -1.57
CA VAL A 293 -17.41 13.92 -0.33
C VAL A 293 -17.91 14.77 0.83
N GLN A 294 -19.09 14.39 1.37
CA GLN A 294 -19.54 14.87 2.68
C GLN A 294 -18.43 14.59 3.70
N GLN A 295 -17.89 15.66 4.30
CA GLN A 295 -16.88 15.62 5.36
C GLN A 295 -17.39 14.81 6.55
N THR A 296 -17.19 13.50 6.51
CA THR A 296 -17.29 12.65 7.69
C THR A 296 -15.95 12.72 8.42
N GLN A 297 -16.00 12.96 9.73
CA GLN A 297 -14.91 13.36 10.64
C GLN A 297 -13.66 12.46 10.73
N LEU A 298 -13.47 11.47 9.85
CA LEU A 298 -12.31 10.59 9.84
C LEU A 298 -11.41 10.94 8.64
N ASP A 299 -10.16 11.30 8.91
CA ASP A 299 -9.11 11.40 7.89
C ASP A 299 -8.76 9.99 7.39
N LEU A 300 -9.51 9.51 6.40
CA LEU A 300 -9.25 8.29 5.66
C LEU A 300 -8.45 8.61 4.40
N THR A 301 -7.24 8.09 4.30
CA THR A 301 -6.37 8.22 3.12
C THR A 301 -6.13 6.87 2.47
N HIS A 302 -5.89 6.89 1.16
CA HIS A 302 -5.59 5.71 0.36
C HIS A 302 -4.22 5.89 -0.27
N GLU A 303 -3.26 5.10 0.19
CA GLU A 303 -1.85 5.19 -0.19
C GLU A 303 -1.46 4.00 -1.07
N LEU A 304 -0.56 4.23 -2.01
CA LEU A 304 0.07 3.21 -2.84
C LEU A 304 1.56 3.48 -2.90
N GLU A 305 2.33 2.49 -2.49
CA GLU A 305 3.77 2.59 -2.27
C GLU A 305 4.46 1.42 -2.96
N ILE A 306 5.66 1.65 -3.49
CA ILE A 306 6.56 0.59 -3.92
C ILE A 306 7.93 0.79 -3.29
N GLU A 307 8.47 -0.22 -2.65
CA GLU A 307 9.73 -0.14 -1.91
C GLU A 307 10.65 -1.31 -2.19
N PHE A 308 11.93 -1.12 -1.89
CA PHE A 308 12.87 -2.22 -1.81
C PHE A 308 12.62 -3.05 -0.56
N VAL A 309 12.50 -4.37 -0.72
CA VAL A 309 12.42 -5.29 0.44
C VAL A 309 13.72 -5.25 1.23
N ASN A 310 14.85 -5.15 0.52
CA ASN A 310 16.17 -5.04 1.09
C ASN A 310 16.97 -3.94 0.36
N ALA A 311 16.93 -2.73 0.89
CA ALA A 311 17.72 -1.60 0.37
C ALA A 311 19.24 -1.83 0.51
N ALA A 312 19.70 -2.71 1.42
CA ALA A 312 21.12 -3.02 1.57
C ALA A 312 21.70 -3.76 0.36
N GLU A 313 20.86 -4.40 -0.48
CA GLU A 313 21.31 -4.92 -1.77
C GLU A 313 21.76 -3.79 -2.70
N LEU A 314 20.98 -2.70 -2.79
CA LEU A 314 21.34 -1.54 -3.59
C LEU A 314 22.62 -0.87 -3.06
N ALA A 315 22.77 -0.77 -1.73
CA ALA A 315 23.98 -0.25 -1.10
C ALA A 315 25.23 -1.10 -1.40
N ARG A 316 25.08 -2.44 -1.46
CA ARG A 316 26.17 -3.36 -1.82
C ARG A 316 26.59 -3.17 -3.28
N GLU A 317 25.65 -3.08 -4.20
CA GLU A 317 25.96 -2.86 -5.62
C GLU A 317 26.58 -1.49 -5.87
N ARG A 318 26.22 -0.48 -5.08
CA ARG A 318 26.93 0.82 -5.07
C ARG A 318 28.41 0.64 -4.72
N GLU A 319 28.72 -0.12 -3.68
CA GLU A 319 30.10 -0.36 -3.25
C GLU A 319 30.90 -1.13 -4.31
N ILE A 320 30.28 -2.12 -4.95
CA ILE A 320 30.89 -2.84 -6.08
C ILE A 320 31.16 -1.89 -7.25
N ARG A 321 30.22 -1.00 -7.57
CA ARG A 321 30.38 0.00 -8.64
C ARG A 321 31.62 0.88 -8.38
N ILE A 322 31.79 1.38 -7.15
CA ILE A 322 32.97 2.17 -6.74
C ILE A 322 34.26 1.38 -6.94
N ASN A 323 34.31 0.16 -6.40
CA ASN A 323 35.54 -0.64 -6.37
C ASN A 323 35.91 -1.26 -7.73
N SER A 324 34.92 -1.48 -8.59
CA SER A 324 35.15 -2.08 -9.91
C SER A 324 35.89 -1.15 -10.88
N GLN A 325 35.79 0.17 -10.69
CA GLN A 325 36.31 1.18 -11.63
C GLN A 325 35.83 0.94 -13.07
N GLY A 326 34.59 0.50 -13.24
CA GLY A 326 33.98 0.22 -14.56
C GLY A 326 34.35 -1.14 -15.16
N ARG A 327 35.05 -2.02 -14.43
CA ARG A 327 35.39 -3.38 -14.89
C ARG A 327 34.26 -4.39 -14.73
N GLN A 328 33.23 -4.06 -13.96
CA GLN A 328 32.05 -4.91 -13.74
C GLN A 328 30.81 -4.25 -14.33
N PRO A 329 29.78 -5.03 -14.72
CA PRO A 329 28.48 -4.49 -15.08
C PRO A 329 27.90 -3.60 -13.98
N ASP A 330 27.24 -2.52 -14.36
CA ASP A 330 26.64 -1.55 -13.43
C ASP A 330 25.30 -2.07 -12.89
N ARG A 331 25.37 -3.06 -12.00
CA ARG A 331 24.20 -3.65 -11.33
C ARG A 331 23.40 -2.64 -10.52
N PHE A 332 24.06 -1.64 -9.95
CA PHE A 332 23.39 -0.55 -9.25
C PHE A 332 22.42 0.20 -10.17
N LEU A 333 22.87 0.53 -11.39
CA LEU A 333 22.02 1.17 -12.40
C LEU A 333 20.93 0.23 -12.89
N GLU A 334 21.21 -1.07 -13.07
CA GLU A 334 20.21 -2.06 -13.46
C GLU A 334 19.07 -2.19 -12.43
N ILE A 335 19.41 -2.28 -11.14
CA ILE A 335 18.42 -2.34 -10.05
C ILE A 335 17.59 -1.05 -10.01
N THR A 336 18.24 0.10 -10.15
CA THR A 336 17.55 1.42 -10.18
C THR A 336 16.60 1.52 -11.37
N ALA A 337 17.05 1.14 -12.57
CA ALA A 337 16.22 1.12 -13.77
C ALA A 337 15.02 0.16 -13.61
N ASN A 338 15.23 -1.01 -13.02
CA ASN A 338 14.14 -1.96 -12.73
C ASN A 338 13.12 -1.36 -11.74
N PHE A 339 13.58 -0.69 -10.69
CA PHE A 339 12.69 -0.01 -9.74
C PHE A 339 11.81 1.04 -10.43
N ILE A 340 12.41 1.91 -11.24
CA ILE A 340 11.70 2.96 -11.99
C ILE A 340 10.74 2.36 -13.02
N ASN A 341 11.11 1.29 -13.71
CA ASN A 341 10.22 0.61 -14.64
C ASN A 341 8.99 0.01 -13.93
N ASN A 342 9.15 -0.51 -12.71
CA ASN A 342 8.02 -0.99 -11.92
C ASN A 342 7.13 0.16 -11.44
N ILE A 343 7.70 1.31 -11.03
CA ILE A 343 6.94 2.53 -10.72
C ILE A 343 6.13 2.98 -11.95
N ARG A 344 6.80 3.13 -13.11
CA ARG A 344 6.19 3.54 -14.38
C ARG A 344 5.08 2.57 -14.82
N GLY A 345 5.31 1.26 -14.67
CA GLY A 345 4.33 0.22 -14.96
C GLY A 345 3.12 0.26 -14.04
N LEU A 346 3.34 0.56 -12.75
CA LEU A 346 2.29 0.74 -11.76
C LEU A 346 1.43 1.96 -12.08
N ILE A 347 2.01 3.16 -12.18
CA ILE A 347 1.24 4.40 -12.45
C ILE A 347 0.56 4.37 -13.83
N ALA A 348 1.07 3.58 -14.78
CA ALA A 348 0.41 3.33 -16.07
C ALA A 348 -0.96 2.67 -15.92
N GLN A 349 -1.14 1.79 -14.94
CA GLN A 349 -2.43 1.14 -14.68
C GLN A 349 -3.53 2.15 -14.32
N GLY A 350 -3.15 3.34 -13.82
CA GLY A 350 -4.06 4.41 -13.50
C GLY A 350 -4.77 5.05 -14.69
N GLN A 351 -4.23 4.93 -15.91
CA GLN A 351 -4.84 5.52 -17.12
C GLN A 351 -6.20 4.92 -17.48
N ASN A 352 -6.44 3.66 -17.07
CA ASN A 352 -7.66 2.92 -17.39
C ASN A 352 -8.79 3.15 -16.37
N ILE A 353 -8.62 4.06 -15.42
CA ILE A 353 -9.62 4.36 -14.41
C ILE A 353 -10.69 5.22 -15.07
N GLN A 354 -11.88 4.66 -15.27
CA GLN A 354 -13.03 5.40 -15.79
C GLN A 354 -13.31 6.61 -14.89
N HIS A 355 -12.95 7.79 -15.36
CA HIS A 355 -13.38 9.04 -14.74
C HIS A 355 -14.90 9.14 -14.95
N HIS A 356 -15.68 8.78 -13.94
CA HIS A 356 -17.05 9.25 -13.88
C HIS A 356 -16.97 10.78 -13.75
N PRO A 357 -17.47 11.55 -14.74
CA PRO A 357 -17.50 13.00 -14.59
C PRO A 357 -18.27 13.32 -13.30
N PRO A 358 -17.85 14.34 -12.53
CA PRO A 358 -18.69 14.87 -11.48
C PRO A 358 -20.10 15.15 -12.01
N GLN A 359 -21.14 14.78 -11.27
CA GLN A 359 -22.54 14.90 -11.70
C GLN A 359 -22.91 16.34 -12.16
N HIS A 360 -22.23 17.37 -11.64
CA HIS A 360 -22.42 18.76 -12.07
C HIS A 360 -22.00 19.02 -13.53
N MET A 361 -21.01 18.28 -14.06
CA MET A 361 -20.64 18.37 -15.48
C MET A 361 -21.65 17.64 -16.37
N GLN A 362 -22.28 16.56 -15.90
CA GLN A 362 -23.37 15.92 -16.65
C GLN A 362 -24.64 16.79 -16.70
N GLN A 363 -24.94 17.53 -15.64
CA GLN A 363 -26.05 18.49 -15.64
C GLN A 363 -25.79 19.69 -16.56
N ARG A 364 -24.55 20.21 -16.65
CA ARG A 364 -24.22 21.27 -17.63
C ARG A 364 -24.33 20.80 -19.07
N SER A 365 -23.90 19.58 -19.38
CA SER A 365 -24.04 18.99 -20.72
C SER A 365 -25.51 18.78 -21.09
N GLN A 366 -26.35 18.34 -20.14
CA GLN A 366 -27.78 18.16 -20.36
C GLN A 366 -28.55 19.50 -20.44
N GLN A 367 -28.16 20.51 -19.65
CA GLN A 367 -28.74 21.85 -19.75
C GLN A 367 -28.35 22.54 -21.07
N HIS A 368 -27.11 22.40 -21.55
CA HIS A 368 -26.73 22.92 -22.87
C HIS A 368 -27.45 22.20 -24.02
N GLN A 369 -27.70 20.88 -23.92
CA GLN A 369 -28.52 20.17 -24.90
C GLN A 369 -30.01 20.54 -24.85
N HIS A 370 -30.58 20.79 -23.66
CA HIS A 370 -31.97 21.26 -23.54
C HIS A 370 -32.14 22.70 -24.06
N GLN A 371 -31.16 23.58 -23.84
CA GLN A 371 -31.23 24.98 -24.24
C GLN A 371 -30.98 25.21 -25.73
N GLN A 372 -30.28 24.29 -26.42
CA GLN A 372 -30.19 24.31 -27.88
C GLN A 372 -31.43 23.74 -28.59
N ASN A 373 -32.18 22.84 -27.95
CA ASN A 373 -33.37 22.22 -28.56
C ASN A 373 -34.66 23.04 -28.36
N TYR A 374 -34.71 24.01 -27.44
CA TYR A 374 -35.90 24.87 -27.25
C TYR A 374 -35.51 26.33 -26.96
N PRO A 375 -35.22 27.15 -27.98
CA PRO A 375 -34.78 28.53 -27.75
C PRO A 375 -35.89 29.52 -27.37
N ASN A 376 -37.17 29.16 -27.41
CA ASN A 376 -38.26 30.13 -27.17
C ASN A 376 -39.58 29.47 -26.75
N GLN A 377 -39.80 29.36 -25.45
CA GLN A 377 -41.15 29.34 -24.88
C GLN A 377 -41.15 30.14 -23.58
N GLN A 378 -41.06 31.47 -23.69
CA GLN A 378 -41.56 32.42 -22.68
C GLN A 378 -41.45 33.85 -23.21
N ARG A 379 -42.29 34.19 -24.18
CA ARG A 379 -42.83 35.54 -24.40
C ARG A 379 -44.14 35.45 -25.16
N ARG A 380 -45.24 35.18 -24.46
CA ARG A 380 -46.53 35.90 -24.50
C ARG A 380 -47.54 35.19 -23.61
#